data_AF-A0AAV6W423-F1
#
_entry.id   AF-A0AAV6W423-F1
#
_cell.length_a   1.000
_cell.length_b   1.000
_cell.length_c   1.000
_cell.angle_alpha   90.00
_cell.angle_beta   90.00
_cell.angle_gamma   90.00
#
_symmetry.space_group_name_H-M   'P 1'
#
loop_
_entity.id
_entity.type
_entity.pdbx_description
1 polymer ?
#
loop_
_entity_poly.entity_id
_entity_poly.type
_entity_poly.pdbx_seq_one_letter_code
_entity_poly.pdbx_strand_id
1 'polypeptide(L)'
;MGEVDPDFIQAVEHRPKPEIIEAEGIPLIDLSPLISLESDSDGSARLVAEIGDACKNWGFFQVINHGVPSKARERIELASKKFFALSKDEKKKVSRDEANIFGYSDHEITKNIRDWKEVFDCTIENPTIIYATDEPDDEELRELTNQWPQYPPELRQV
;
A
#
# COMPACT_ATOMS: atom_id res chain seq x y z
N MET A 1 -1.02 -27.63 -18.82
CA MET A 1 -1.49 -26.44 -18.07
C MET A 1 -2.03 -26.97 -16.76
N GLY A 2 -1.44 -26.60 -15.62
CA GLY A 2 -1.96 -27.05 -14.32
C GLY A 2 -3.33 -26.41 -14.05
N GLU A 3 -4.18 -27.10 -13.30
CA GLU A 3 -5.44 -26.53 -12.82
C GLU A 3 -5.16 -25.36 -11.87
N VAL A 4 -5.96 -24.31 -11.98
CA VAL A 4 -5.91 -23.15 -11.08
C VAL A 4 -6.61 -23.54 -9.78
N ASP A 5 -5.97 -23.28 -8.64
CA ASP A 5 -6.54 -23.53 -7.32
C ASP A 5 -7.89 -22.78 -7.17
N PRO A 6 -9.00 -23.49 -6.86
CA PRO A 6 -10.33 -22.92 -6.73
C PRO A 6 -10.43 -21.74 -5.76
N ASP A 7 -9.56 -21.67 -4.75
CA ASP A 7 -9.56 -20.59 -3.76
C ASP A 7 -9.30 -19.20 -4.38
N PHE A 8 -8.71 -19.14 -5.57
CA PHE A 8 -8.45 -17.91 -6.32
C PHE A 8 -9.52 -17.59 -7.38
N ILE A 9 -10.52 -18.46 -7.56
CA ILE A 9 -11.51 -18.33 -8.63
C ILE A 9 -12.69 -17.49 -8.13
N GLN A 10 -12.79 -16.25 -8.61
CA GLN A 10 -13.96 -15.43 -8.34
C GLN A 10 -15.23 -15.99 -8.99
N ALA A 11 -16.38 -15.76 -8.34
CA ALA A 11 -17.70 -16.02 -8.89
C ALA A 11 -17.91 -15.24 -10.20
N VAL A 12 -18.64 -15.81 -11.16
CA VAL A 12 -18.74 -15.29 -12.54
C VAL A 12 -19.24 -13.84 -12.57
N GLU A 13 -20.17 -13.51 -11.70
CA GLU A 13 -20.77 -12.18 -11.50
C GLU A 13 -19.78 -11.14 -10.94
N HIS A 14 -18.67 -11.57 -10.36
CA HIS A 14 -17.64 -10.70 -9.78
C HIS A 14 -16.39 -10.58 -10.65
N ARG A 15 -16.24 -11.47 -11.64
CA ARG A 15 -15.09 -11.42 -12.54
C ARG A 15 -15.07 -10.10 -13.29
N PRO A 16 -13.90 -9.45 -13.39
CA PRO A 16 -13.77 -8.28 -14.24
C PRO A 16 -14.16 -8.67 -15.66
N LYS A 17 -14.96 -7.83 -16.33
CA LYS A 17 -15.14 -7.92 -17.77
C LYS A 17 -13.86 -7.36 -18.37
N PRO A 18 -13.01 -8.16 -19.04
CA PRO A 18 -11.77 -7.67 -19.61
C PRO A 18 -12.11 -6.84 -20.84
N GLU A 19 -12.55 -5.61 -20.62
CA GLU A 19 -12.52 -4.55 -21.60
C GLU A 19 -11.21 -3.81 -21.35
N ILE A 20 -10.34 -3.76 -22.36
CA ILE A 20 -9.15 -2.92 -22.29
C ILE A 20 -9.68 -1.48 -22.41
N ILE A 21 -9.83 -0.84 -21.26
CA ILE A 21 -10.14 0.58 -21.18
C ILE A 21 -8.79 1.28 -21.02
N GLU A 22 -8.32 1.96 -22.07
CA GLU A 22 -7.29 2.97 -21.88
C GLU A 22 -7.93 4.13 -21.12
N ALA A 23 -7.57 4.28 -19.85
CA ALA A 23 -8.02 5.38 -19.03
C ALA A 23 -7.32 6.66 -19.50
N GLU A 24 -7.94 7.39 -20.43
CA GLU A 24 -7.50 8.71 -20.85
C GLU A 24 -7.88 9.76 -19.82
N GLY A 25 -6.97 10.69 -19.52
CA GLY A 25 -7.26 11.86 -18.69
C GLY A 25 -7.13 11.67 -17.17
N ILE A 26 -6.50 10.58 -16.69
CA ILE A 26 -6.13 10.45 -15.27
C ILE A 26 -5.35 11.71 -14.86
N PRO A 27 -5.78 12.45 -13.82
CA PRO A 27 -5.11 13.68 -13.43
C PRO A 27 -3.65 13.42 -13.04
N LEU A 28 -2.77 14.32 -13.49
CA LEU A 28 -1.34 14.32 -13.20
C LEU A 28 -1.01 15.60 -12.43
N ILE A 29 -0.85 15.48 -11.11
CA ILE A 29 -0.69 16.60 -10.20
C ILE A 29 0.79 16.93 -10.00
N ASP A 30 1.18 18.17 -10.26
CA ASP A 30 2.53 18.68 -10.01
C ASP A 30 2.63 19.33 -8.62
N LEU A 31 3.42 18.72 -7.72
CA LEU A 31 3.60 19.20 -6.35
C LEU A 31 4.68 20.27 -6.19
N SER A 32 5.36 20.70 -7.26
CA SER A 32 6.41 21.72 -7.21
C SER A 32 6.00 23.01 -6.46
N PRO A 33 4.77 23.55 -6.63
CA PRO A 33 4.35 24.76 -5.92
C PRO A 33 4.34 24.66 -4.38
N LEU A 34 4.28 23.45 -3.81
CA LEU A 34 4.33 23.25 -2.36
C LEU A 34 5.77 23.11 -1.82
N ILE A 35 6.71 22.77 -2.69
CA ILE A 35 8.09 22.44 -2.32
C ILE A 35 9.02 23.63 -2.56
N SER A 36 8.62 24.60 -3.40
CA SER A 36 9.43 25.79 -3.66
C SER A 36 9.63 26.62 -2.40
N LEU A 37 10.87 27.06 -2.18
CA LEU A 37 11.25 27.95 -1.07
C LEU A 37 10.62 29.35 -1.18
N GLU A 38 10.12 29.70 -2.36
CA GLU A 38 9.38 30.93 -2.60
C GLU A 38 7.89 30.64 -2.40
N SER A 39 7.26 31.38 -1.49
CA SER A 39 5.84 31.25 -1.20
C SER A 39 5.01 31.84 -2.34
N ASP A 40 4.61 31.02 -3.30
CA ASP A 40 3.57 31.36 -4.28
C ASP A 40 2.20 30.93 -3.73
N SER A 41 1.52 31.86 -3.05
CA SER A 41 0.19 31.61 -2.48
C SER A 41 -0.87 31.34 -3.55
N ASP A 42 -0.73 31.93 -4.74
CA ASP A 42 -1.65 31.72 -5.87
C ASP A 42 -1.42 30.34 -6.51
N GLY A 43 -0.16 29.94 -6.70
CA GLY A 43 0.22 28.59 -7.13
C GLY A 43 -0.28 27.49 -6.18
N SER A 44 -0.14 27.71 -4.87
CA SER A 44 -0.64 26.78 -3.85
C SER A 44 -2.16 26.64 -3.87
N ALA A 45 -2.89 27.76 -4.00
CA ALA A 45 -4.36 27.73 -4.07
C ALA A 45 -4.88 27.00 -5.32
N ARG A 46 -4.23 27.21 -6.48
CA ARG A 46 -4.55 26.47 -7.72
C ARG A 46 -4.33 24.97 -7.57
N LEU A 47 -3.20 24.57 -7.01
CA LEU A 47 -2.88 23.15 -6.78
C LEU A 47 -3.90 22.48 -5.83
N VAL A 48 -4.31 23.17 -4.77
CA VAL A 48 -5.36 22.66 -3.87
C VAL A 48 -6.69 22.46 -4.61
N ALA A 49 -7.07 23.40 -5.49
CA ALA A 49 -8.27 23.25 -6.31
C ALA A 49 -8.15 22.06 -7.28
N GLU A 50 -7.00 21.87 -7.91
CA GLU A 50 -6.73 20.75 -8.82
C GLU A 50 -6.82 19.39 -8.11
N ILE A 51 -6.21 19.27 -6.93
CA ILE A 51 -6.33 18.07 -6.09
C ILE A 51 -7.79 17.83 -5.70
N GLY A 52 -8.51 18.89 -5.31
CA GLY A 52 -9.93 18.81 -4.96
C GLY A 52 -10.79 18.28 -6.12
N ASP A 53 -10.55 18.79 -7.34
CA ASP A 53 -11.24 18.34 -8.55
C ASP A 53 -10.88 16.91 -8.93
N ALA A 54 -9.62 16.50 -8.79
CA ALA A 54 -9.19 15.12 -8.99
C ALA A 54 -9.85 14.16 -7.99
N CYS A 55 -9.86 14.50 -6.70
CA CYS A 55 -10.56 13.73 -5.67
C CYS A 55 -12.06 13.60 -5.97
N LYS A 56 -12.72 14.70 -6.37
CA LYS A 56 -14.17 14.72 -6.62
C LYS A 56 -14.59 13.94 -7.86
N ASN A 57 -13.82 14.08 -8.95
CA ASN A 57 -14.24 13.57 -10.25
C ASN A 57 -13.60 12.20 -10.59
N TRP A 58 -12.44 11.88 -10.01
CA TRP A 58 -11.70 10.65 -10.29
C TRP A 58 -11.56 9.75 -9.06
N GLY A 59 -11.39 10.32 -7.87
CA GLY A 59 -11.09 9.56 -6.64
C GLY A 59 -9.65 9.04 -6.57
N PHE A 60 -8.84 9.27 -7.59
CA PHE A 60 -7.40 8.99 -7.63
C PHE A 60 -6.69 9.90 -8.65
N PHE A 61 -5.38 10.05 -8.52
CA PHE A 61 -4.52 10.82 -9.43
C PHE A 61 -3.06 10.39 -9.30
N GLN A 62 -2.25 10.72 -10.30
CA GLN A 62 -0.80 10.57 -10.25
C GLN A 62 -0.15 11.84 -9.71
N VAL A 63 1.00 11.71 -9.06
CA VAL A 63 1.78 12.86 -8.57
C VAL A 63 3.17 12.88 -9.21
N ILE A 64 3.64 14.06 -9.59
CA ILE A 64 4.99 14.32 -10.06
C ILE A 64 5.64 15.45 -9.26
N ASN A 65 6.96 15.56 -9.34
CA ASN A 65 7.75 16.54 -8.61
C ASN A 65 7.44 16.55 -7.09
N HIS A 66 7.14 15.39 -6.53
CA HIS A 66 6.76 15.18 -5.13
C HIS A 66 7.93 15.27 -4.13
N GLY A 67 9.14 15.64 -4.58
CA GLY A 67 10.33 15.82 -3.73
C GLY A 67 10.99 14.54 -3.20
N VAL A 68 10.30 13.39 -3.22
CA VAL A 68 10.89 12.09 -2.84
C VAL A 68 12.06 11.72 -3.76
N PRO A 69 13.29 11.52 -3.24
CA PRO A 69 14.45 11.18 -4.06
C PRO A 69 14.28 9.85 -4.80
N SER A 70 14.66 9.81 -6.08
CA SER A 70 14.63 8.59 -6.89
C SER A 70 15.37 7.41 -6.23
N LYS A 71 16.52 7.70 -5.61
CA LYS A 71 17.31 6.71 -4.87
C LYS A 71 16.54 6.06 -3.71
N ALA A 72 15.61 6.76 -3.06
CA ALA A 72 14.79 6.15 -2.00
C ALA A 72 13.83 5.12 -2.60
N ARG A 73 13.13 5.49 -3.68
CA ARG A 73 12.25 4.60 -4.45
C ARG A 73 12.99 3.35 -4.96
N GLU A 74 14.18 3.52 -5.53
CA GLU A 74 14.99 2.41 -6.03
C GLU A 74 15.43 1.45 -4.92
N ARG A 75 15.79 1.97 -3.73
CA ARG A 75 16.17 1.14 -2.59
C ARG A 75 15.00 0.31 -2.08
N ILE A 76 13.80 0.88 -1.92
CA ILE A 76 12.65 0.13 -1.42
C ILE A 76 12.24 -0.94 -2.43
N GLU A 77 12.21 -0.60 -3.72
CA GLU A 77 11.90 -1.55 -4.79
C GLU A 77 12.88 -2.75 -4.79
N LEU A 78 14.18 -2.49 -4.63
CA LEU A 78 15.19 -3.54 -4.55
C LEU A 78 15.05 -4.39 -3.28
N ALA A 79 14.82 -3.77 -2.12
CA ALA A 79 14.64 -4.47 -0.86
C ALA A 79 13.39 -5.36 -0.88
N SER A 80 12.25 -4.85 -1.40
CA SER A 80 11.03 -5.63 -1.59
C SER A 80 11.26 -6.82 -2.51
N LYS A 81 11.90 -6.62 -3.67
CA LYS A 81 12.23 -7.72 -4.60
C LYS A 81 13.09 -8.81 -3.94
N LYS A 82 14.11 -8.42 -3.17
CA LYS A 82 14.97 -9.35 -2.44
C LYS A 82 14.16 -10.15 -1.40
N PHE A 83 13.27 -9.50 -0.65
CA PHE A 83 12.43 -10.17 0.35
C PHE A 83 11.46 -11.18 -0.31
N PHE A 84 10.70 -10.76 -1.32
CA PHE A 84 9.71 -11.64 -1.94
C PHE A 84 10.32 -12.79 -2.75
N ALA A 85 11.60 -12.67 -3.17
CA ALA A 85 12.37 -13.75 -3.77
C ALA A 85 12.82 -14.84 -2.78
N LEU A 86 12.68 -14.63 -1.47
CA LEU A 86 12.97 -15.66 -0.47
C LEU A 86 11.97 -16.83 -0.54
N SER A 87 12.36 -17.96 0.04
CA SER A 87 11.44 -19.09 0.18
C SER A 87 10.24 -18.70 1.04
N LYS A 88 9.12 -19.40 0.83
CA LYS A 88 7.90 -19.20 1.62
C LYS A 88 8.16 -19.35 3.13
N ASP A 89 9.00 -20.31 3.52
CA ASP A 89 9.31 -20.56 4.94
C ASP A 89 10.12 -19.42 5.57
N GLU A 90 11.02 -18.79 4.82
CA GLU A 90 11.75 -17.61 5.29
C GLU A 90 10.81 -16.41 5.45
N LYS A 91 9.91 -16.17 4.48
CA LYS A 91 8.91 -15.10 4.56
C LYS A 91 7.95 -15.30 5.73
N LYS A 92 7.56 -16.56 6.00
CA LYS A 92 6.66 -16.92 7.11
C LYS A 92 7.24 -16.69 8.52
N LYS A 93 8.55 -16.47 8.67
CA LYS A 93 9.15 -16.13 9.97
C LYS A 93 8.69 -14.78 10.51
N VAL A 94 8.15 -13.94 9.62
CA VAL A 94 7.62 -12.61 9.94
C VAL A 94 6.16 -12.49 9.56
N SER A 95 5.41 -13.59 9.58
CA SER A 95 3.97 -13.57 9.29
C SER A 95 3.22 -12.68 10.30
N ARG A 96 2.21 -11.99 9.80
CA ARG A 96 1.18 -11.39 10.66
C ARG A 96 0.27 -12.48 11.26
N ASP A 97 -0.42 -12.17 12.34
CA ASP A 97 -1.39 -13.04 13.00
C ASP A 97 -2.60 -12.24 13.55
N GLU A 98 -3.51 -12.92 14.27
CA GLU A 98 -4.69 -12.28 14.87
C GLU A 98 -4.34 -11.21 15.91
N ALA A 99 -3.18 -11.36 16.56
CA ALA A 99 -2.70 -10.44 17.59
C ALA A 99 -1.97 -9.23 16.98
N ASN A 100 -1.28 -9.42 15.86
CA ASN A 100 -0.47 -8.43 15.20
C ASN A 100 -0.65 -8.47 13.67
N ILE A 101 -1.29 -7.43 13.14
CA ILE A 101 -1.63 -7.32 11.72
C ILE A 101 -0.47 -6.89 10.82
N PHE A 102 0.71 -6.58 11.37
CA PHE A 102 1.89 -6.22 10.58
C PHE A 102 2.80 -7.42 10.34
N GLY A 103 3.34 -7.51 9.14
CA GLY A 103 4.17 -8.62 8.68
C GLY A 103 3.69 -9.22 7.36
N TYR A 104 4.22 -10.39 7.03
CA TYR A 104 3.97 -11.12 5.80
C TYR A 104 2.61 -11.84 5.80
N SER A 105 1.94 -11.87 4.66
CA SER A 105 0.75 -12.69 4.40
C SER A 105 0.70 -13.09 2.93
N ASP A 106 0.34 -14.34 2.65
CA ASP A 106 -0.05 -14.80 1.31
C ASP A 106 -1.53 -15.19 1.24
N HIS A 107 -2.33 -14.76 2.21
CA HIS A 107 -3.72 -15.18 2.38
C HIS A 107 -4.66 -13.97 2.53
N GLU A 108 -4.47 -12.96 1.67
CA GLU A 108 -5.42 -11.86 1.58
C GLU A 108 -6.72 -12.33 0.94
N ILE A 109 -7.85 -11.89 1.49
CA ILE A 109 -9.17 -12.26 1.04
C ILE A 109 -9.93 -10.99 0.65
N THR A 110 -10.37 -10.92 -0.59
CA THR A 110 -11.28 -9.87 -1.08
C THR A 110 -12.58 -10.52 -1.55
N LYS A 111 -13.72 -10.07 -1.01
CA LYS A 111 -15.04 -10.65 -1.29
C LYS A 111 -15.10 -12.18 -1.07
N ASN A 112 -14.50 -12.65 0.03
CA ASN A 112 -14.41 -14.08 0.40
C ASN A 112 -13.62 -14.95 -0.59
N ILE A 113 -12.84 -14.35 -1.50
CA ILE A 113 -11.97 -15.07 -2.45
C ILE A 113 -10.52 -14.67 -2.17
N ARG A 114 -9.62 -15.65 -2.23
CA ARG A 114 -8.20 -15.40 -2.02
C ARG A 114 -7.64 -14.59 -3.18
N ASP A 115 -6.93 -13.54 -2.84
CA ASP A 115 -6.26 -12.72 -3.84
C ASP A 115 -4.99 -13.40 -4.33
N TRP A 116 -4.75 -13.34 -5.64
CA TRP A 116 -3.51 -13.83 -6.25
C TRP A 116 -2.35 -12.86 -5.96
N LYS A 117 -1.94 -12.78 -4.70
CA LYS A 117 -0.85 -11.93 -4.23
C LYS A 117 -0.28 -12.41 -2.90
N GLU A 118 0.90 -11.90 -2.61
CA GLU A 118 1.48 -11.89 -1.28
C GLU A 118 1.76 -10.44 -0.89
N VAL A 119 1.75 -10.16 0.42
CA VAL A 119 1.87 -8.82 0.99
C VAL A 119 2.82 -8.82 2.19
N PHE A 120 3.34 -7.64 2.50
CA PHE A 120 4.06 -7.36 3.74
C PHE A 120 3.58 -6.00 4.25
N ASP A 121 2.88 -6.00 5.37
CA ASP A 121 2.28 -4.79 5.94
C ASP A 121 3.16 -4.24 7.07
N CYS A 122 3.34 -2.93 7.10
CA CYS A 122 4.10 -2.25 8.14
C CYS A 122 3.58 -0.83 8.39
N THR A 123 3.94 -0.29 9.56
CA THR A 123 3.64 1.07 10.00
C THR A 123 4.92 1.90 10.16
N ILE A 124 4.79 3.23 10.15
CA ILE A 124 5.89 4.15 10.44
C ILE A 124 6.06 4.31 11.96
N GLU A 125 4.96 4.50 12.67
CA GLU A 125 4.95 4.63 14.13
C GLU A 125 5.05 3.23 14.76
N ASN A 126 6.17 2.91 15.39
CA ASN A 126 6.42 1.55 15.86
C ASN A 126 6.99 1.55 17.30
N PRO A 127 6.23 1.09 18.31
CA PRO A 127 4.90 0.46 18.17
C PRO A 127 3.79 1.45 17.79
N THR A 128 2.75 0.96 17.10
CA THR A 128 1.48 1.69 16.90
C THR A 128 0.49 1.23 17.97
N ILE A 129 -0.22 2.17 18.60
CA ILE A 129 -1.31 1.86 19.54
C ILE A 129 -2.64 2.15 18.85
N ILE A 130 -3.51 1.14 18.79
CA ILE A 130 -4.87 1.26 18.24
C ILE A 130 -5.90 0.78 19.25
N TYR A 131 -7.17 1.17 19.07
CA TYR A 131 -8.28 0.52 19.74
C TYR A 131 -8.40 -0.93 19.29
N ALA A 132 -8.76 -1.81 20.22
CA ALA A 132 -8.84 -3.24 19.98
C ALA A 132 -9.96 -3.60 19.00
N THR A 133 -11.04 -2.81 19.03
CA THR A 133 -12.23 -2.95 18.20
C THR A 133 -12.70 -1.58 17.70
N ASP A 134 -13.63 -1.57 16.75
CA ASP A 134 -14.35 -0.39 16.29
C ASP A 134 -15.61 -0.09 17.13
N GLU A 135 -15.83 -0.83 18.21
CA GLU A 135 -16.96 -0.63 19.11
C GLU A 135 -16.76 0.65 19.94
N PRO A 136 -17.73 1.57 19.95
CA PRO A 136 -17.56 2.91 20.52
C PRO A 136 -17.35 2.94 22.04
N ASP A 137 -17.78 1.89 22.74
CA ASP A 137 -17.66 1.77 24.21
C ASP A 137 -16.45 0.91 24.65
N ASP A 138 -15.69 0.38 23.70
CA ASP A 138 -14.52 -0.44 23.96
C ASP A 138 -13.24 0.41 23.95
N GLU A 139 -12.70 0.67 25.14
CA GLU A 139 -11.46 1.43 25.33
C GLU A 139 -10.21 0.53 25.39
N GLU A 140 -10.33 -0.77 25.11
CA GLU A 140 -9.17 -1.67 25.09
C GLU A 140 -8.19 -1.21 24.00
N LEU A 141 -6.92 -1.09 24.38
CA LEU A 141 -5.84 -0.69 23.47
C LEU A 141 -4.96 -1.89 23.14
N ARG A 142 -4.55 -1.96 21.88
CA ARG A 142 -3.62 -2.97 21.36
C ARG A 142 -2.37 -2.30 20.84
N GLU A 143 -1.24 -2.90 21.20
CA GLU A 143 0.07 -2.52 20.69
C GLU A 143 0.42 -3.41 19.49
N LEU A 144 0.68 -2.78 18.35
CA LEU A 144 1.09 -3.44 17.12
C LEU A 144 2.55 -3.11 16.82
N THR A 145 3.32 -4.12 16.39
CA THR A 145 4.75 -3.96 16.13
C THR A 145 5.14 -4.57 14.78
N ASN A 146 5.87 -3.83 13.98
CA ASN A 146 6.43 -4.31 12.71
C ASN A 146 7.28 -5.58 12.89
N GLN A 147 6.93 -6.64 12.17
CA GLN A 147 7.70 -7.88 12.11
C GLN A 147 8.77 -7.79 11.02
N TRP A 148 9.87 -7.11 11.30
CA TRP A 148 10.95 -6.93 10.31
C TRP A 148 11.75 -8.22 10.07
N PRO A 149 12.01 -8.61 8.81
CA PRO A 149 12.82 -9.78 8.52
C PRO A 149 14.30 -9.52 8.83
N GLN A 150 15.04 -10.57 9.16
CA GLN A 150 16.51 -10.49 9.32
C GLN A 150 17.22 -10.20 7.98
N TYR A 151 16.65 -10.69 6.88
CA TYR A 151 17.13 -10.44 5.53
C TYR A 151 15.94 -10.19 4.59
N PRO A 152 16.01 -9.21 3.68
CA PRO A 152 17.06 -8.20 3.56
C PRO A 152 16.94 -7.13 4.66
N PRO A 153 18.01 -6.77 5.39
CA PRO A 153 17.95 -5.76 6.45
C PRO A 153 17.57 -4.37 5.92
N GLU A 154 17.82 -4.11 4.63
CA GLU A 154 17.48 -2.86 3.98
C GLU A 154 15.97 -2.61 4.00
N LEU A 155 15.12 -3.64 4.06
CA LEU A 155 13.66 -3.46 4.06
C LEU A 155 13.17 -2.58 5.22
N ARG A 156 13.88 -2.60 6.36
CA ARG A 156 13.61 -1.72 7.51
C ARG A 156 14.24 -0.33 7.39
N GLN A 157 15.29 -0.18 6.58
CA GLN A 157 16.16 0.99 6.56
C GLN A 157 15.79 2.02 5.48
N VAL A 158 14.92 1.67 4.54
CA VAL A 158 14.54 2.58 3.45
C VAL A 158 13.53 3.63 3.91
#